data_AF-A0A7C6ZK22-F1
#
_entry.id   AF-A0A7C6ZK22-F1
#
_cell.length_a   1.000
_cell.length_b   1.000
_cell.length_c   1.000
_cell.angle_alpha   90.00
_cell.angle_beta   90.00
_cell.angle_gamma   90.00
#
_symmetry.space_group_name_H-M   'P 1'
#
loop_
_entity.id
_entity.type
_entity.pdbx_description
1 polymer ?
#
loop_
_entity_poly.entity_id
_entity_poly.type
_entity_poly.pdbx_seq_one_letter_code
_entity_poly.pdbx_strand_id
1 'polypeptide(L)' 'MLDPEKIRRGLNTQLLAKKVLYFPRVDSTNKIALELGRKGSPEGTMVIAEEQTAGRGRWRRKWHSPPEKSLLFS' A
#
# COMPACT_ATOMS: atom_id res chain seq x y z
N MET A 1 1.87 -8.30 11.80
CA MET A 1 1.25 -8.42 10.47
C MET A 1 -0.10 -7.68 10.37
N LEU A 2 -0.30 -6.89 9.33
CA LEU A 2 -1.50 -6.13 8.97
C LEU A 2 -2.59 -7.07 8.44
N ASP A 3 -3.83 -6.80 8.87
CA ASP A 3 -5.02 -7.53 8.43
C ASP A 3 -5.89 -6.62 7.53
N PRO A 4 -5.99 -6.92 6.22
CA PRO A 4 -6.73 -6.08 5.27
C PRO A 4 -8.23 -6.01 5.58
N GLU A 5 -8.84 -7.07 6.15
CA GLU A 5 -10.25 -7.07 6.50
C GLU A 5 -10.52 -6.24 7.75
N LYS A 6 -9.64 -6.34 8.76
CA LYS A 6 -9.73 -5.50 9.95
C LYS A 6 -9.59 -4.01 9.60
N ILE A 7 -8.66 -3.68 8.69
CA ILE A 7 -8.49 -2.31 8.18
C ILE A 7 -9.75 -1.84 7.44
N ARG A 8 -10.24 -2.64 6.49
CA ARG A 8 -11.44 -2.30 5.70
C ARG A 8 -12.67 -2.08 6.58
N ARG A 9 -12.87 -2.91 7.62
CA ARG A 9 -13.99 -2.78 8.57
C ARG A 9 -13.80 -1.66 9.59
N GLY A 10 -12.55 -1.34 9.93
CA GLY A 10 -12.21 -0.29 10.90
C GLY A 10 -12.23 1.13 10.32
N LEU A 11 -12.22 1.26 9.00
CA LEU A 11 -12.25 2.56 8.30
C LEU A 11 -13.66 2.88 7.82
N ASN A 12 -14.25 3.97 8.32
CA ASN A 12 -15.52 4.51 7.83
C ASN A 12 -15.29 5.64 6.81
N THR A 13 -14.83 5.28 5.62
CA THR A 13 -14.49 6.20 4.54
C THR A 13 -15.56 6.19 3.45
N GLN A 14 -15.76 7.31 2.74
CA GLN A 14 -16.66 7.34 1.58
C GLN A 14 -16.00 6.78 0.31
N LEU A 15 -14.70 7.02 0.13
CA LEU A 15 -13.96 6.66 -1.09
C LEU A 15 -12.77 5.73 -0.85
N LEU A 16 -11.91 6.03 0.13
CA LEU A 16 -10.67 5.26 0.35
C LEU A 16 -10.93 3.87 0.95
N ALA A 17 -9.97 2.96 0.81
CA ALA A 17 -9.99 1.64 1.43
C ALA A 17 -11.24 0.78 1.12
N LYS A 18 -11.89 1.00 -0.03
CA LYS A 18 -13.02 0.17 -0.49
C LYS A 18 -12.57 -1.23 -0.93
N LYS A 19 -11.32 -1.30 -1.38
CA LYS A 19 -10.58 -2.53 -1.62
C LYS A 19 -9.21 -2.37 -0.99
N VAL A 20 -8.80 -3.31 -0.16
CA VAL A 20 -7.48 -3.29 0.50
C VAL A 20 -6.70 -4.51 0.02
N LEU A 21 -5.54 -4.28 -0.57
CA LEU A 21 -4.64 -5.32 -1.05
C LEU A 21 -3.40 -5.36 -0.15
N TYR A 22 -3.19 -6.50 0.48
CA TYR A 22 -2.09 -6.73 1.39
C TYR A 22 -0.96 -7.53 0.73
N PHE A 23 0.27 -7.08 0.96
CA PHE A 23 1.48 -7.78 0.52
C PHE A 23 2.51 -7.86 1.65
N PRO A 24 3.02 -9.05 1.99
CA PRO A 24 4.10 -9.16 2.98
C PRO A 24 5.36 -8.39 2.57
N ARG A 25 5.68 -8.35 1.28
CA ARG A 25 6.90 -7.70 0.77
C ARG A 25 6.69 -7.26 -0.67
N VAL A 26 7.04 -6.01 -0.97
CA VAL A 26 6.99 -5.44 -2.33
C VAL A 26 8.24 -4.63 -2.61
N ASP A 27 8.45 -4.25 -3.87
CA ASP A 27 9.47 -3.25 -4.21
C ASP A 27 9.02 -1.85 -3.77
N SER A 28 7.81 -1.45 -4.14
CA SER A 28 7.14 -0.23 -3.69
C SER A 28 5.61 -0.35 -3.78
N THR A 29 4.89 0.01 -2.72
CA THR A 29 3.42 0.10 -2.70
C THR A 29 2.91 1.03 -3.80
N ASN A 30 3.62 2.14 -4.03
CA ASN A 30 3.25 3.13 -5.04
C ASN A 30 3.39 2.60 -6.47
N LYS A 31 4.35 1.70 -6.72
CA LYS A 31 4.48 1.03 -8.03
C LYS A 31 3.31 0.08 -8.26
N ILE A 32 2.96 -0.72 -7.25
CA ILE A 32 1.81 -1.62 -7.31
C ILE A 32 0.51 -0.83 -7.54
N ALA A 33 0.31 0.27 -6.81
CA ALA A 33 -0.85 1.14 -6.98
C ALA A 33 -0.94 1.72 -8.40
N LEU A 34 0.19 2.17 -8.97
CA LEU A 34 0.26 2.65 -10.36
C LEU A 34 -0.12 1.55 -11.37
N GLU A 35 0.38 0.34 -11.19
CA GLU A 35 0.05 -0.80 -12.07
C GLU A 35 -1.43 -1.18 -11.97
N LEU A 36 -2.01 -1.16 -10.77
CA LEU A 36 -3.43 -1.42 -10.54
C LEU A 36 -4.31 -0.34 -11.18
N GLY A 37 -3.94 0.93 -11.04
CA GLY A 37 -4.62 2.04 -11.70
C GLY A 37 -4.61 1.89 -13.22
N ARG A 38 -3.46 1.51 -13.81
CA ARG A 38 -3.35 1.22 -15.26
C ARG A 38 -4.20 0.03 -15.71
N LYS A 39 -4.45 -0.94 -14.83
CA LYS A 39 -5.33 -2.09 -15.07
C LYS A 39 -6.81 -1.78 -14.81
N GLY A 40 -7.16 -0.54 -14.47
CA GLY A 40 -8.54 -0.14 -14.20
C GLY A 40 -9.07 -0.59 -12.84
N SER A 41 -8.20 -0.75 -11.83
CA SER A 41 -8.67 -1.02 -10.47
C SER A 41 -9.57 0.12 -9.99
N PRO A 42 -10.66 -0.16 -9.25
CA PRO A 42 -11.58 0.87 -8.80
C PRO A 42 -10.89 1.96 -7.97
N GLU A 43 -11.40 3.18 -8.09
CA GLU A 43 -11.02 4.30 -7.22
C GLU A 43 -11.17 3.91 -5.74
N GLY A 44 -10.26 4.38 -4.89
CA GLY A 44 -10.24 3.99 -3.49
C GLY A 44 -9.67 2.60 -3.19
N THR A 45 -9.06 1.94 -4.19
CA THR A 45 -8.19 0.77 -3.95
C THR A 45 -6.96 1.22 -3.17
N MET A 46 -6.67 0.55 -2.06
CA MET A 46 -5.51 0.79 -1.21
C MET A 46 -4.56 -0.40 -1.26
N VAL A 47 -3.27 -0.12 -1.43
CA VAL A 47 -2.20 -1.11 -1.33
C VAL A 47 -1.52 -0.94 0.01
N ILE A 48 -1.34 -2.01 0.78
CA ILE A 48 -0.61 -2.01 2.04
C ILE A 48 0.49 -3.07 2.03
N ALA A 49 1.61 -2.80 2.71
CA ALA A 49 2.70 -3.77 2.83
C ALA A 49 3.41 -3.72 4.18
N GLU A 50 4.05 -4.82 4.56
CA GLU A 50 4.97 -4.84 5.72
C GLU A 50 6.36 -4.29 5.37
N GLU A 51 6.85 -4.58 4.17
CA GLU A 51 8.19 -4.22 3.73
C GLU A 51 8.17 -3.66 2.29
N GLN A 52 8.89 -2.55 2.07
CA GLN A 52 9.31 -2.12 0.73
C GLN A 52 10.82 -2.27 0.58
N THR A 53 11.25 -3.10 -0.36
CA THR A 53 12.67 -3.39 -0.62
C THR A 53 13.35 -2.34 -1.49
N ALA A 54 12.56 -1.59 -2.27
CA ALA A 54 13.03 -0.54 -3.17
C ALA A 54 12.15 0.71 -3.05
N GLY A 55 11.75 1.04 -1.81
CA GLY A 55 10.97 2.23 -1.51
C GLY A 55 11.61 3.50 -2.07
N ARG A 56 10.80 4.38 -2.65
CA ARG A 56 11.27 5.61 -3.30
C ARG A 56 10.67 6.84 -2.62
N GLY A 57 11.55 7.68 -2.08
CA GLY A 57 11.21 9.04 -1.68
C GLY A 57 11.33 10.03 -2.84
N ARG A 58 11.01 11.30 -2.56
CA ARG A 58 11.20 12.40 -3.52
C ARG A 58 12.65 12.50 -3.97
N TRP A 59 12.87 12.98 -5.19
CA TRP A 59 14.19 13.16 -5.79
C TRP A 59 15.03 11.86 -5.82
N ARG A 60 14.36 10.72 -6.06
CA ARG A 60 14.98 9.38 -6.13
C ARG A 60 15.72 8.95 -4.86
N ARG A 61 15.44 9.57 -3.71
CA ARG A 61 16.01 9.13 -2.44
C ARG A 61 15.47 7.74 -2.10
N LYS A 62 16.33 6.90 -1.50
CA LYS A 62 15.91 5.60 -1.00
C LYS A 62 15.02 5.79 0.23
N TRP A 63 13.91 5.06 0.28
CA TRP A 63 13.07 4.94 1.45
C TRP A 63 13.32 3.58 2.09
N HIS A 64 13.95 3.57 3.26
CA HIS A 64 14.25 2.35 4.00
C HIS A 64 13.07 2.03 4.92
N SER A 65 12.47 0.86 4.72
CA SER A 65 11.29 0.44 5.48
C SER A 65 11.36 -1.07 5.74
N PRO A 66 12.07 -1.47 6.81
CA PRO A 66 12.08 -2.86 7.28
C PRO A 66 10.67 -3.32 7.72
N PRO A 67 10.41 -4.65 7.74
CA PRO A 67 9.14 -5.20 8.20
C PRO A 67 8.72 -4.68 9.57
N GLU A 68 7.43 -4.42 9.75
CA GLU A 68 6.81 -4.05 11.03
C GLU A 68 7.34 -2.76 11.69
N LYS A 69 8.11 -1.93 10.97
CA LYS A 69 8.66 -0.65 11.47
C LYS A 69 7.94 0.58 10.96
N SER A 70 7.01 0.42 10.01
CA SER A 70 6.33 1.54 9.36
C SER A 70 4.97 1.12 8.84
N LEU A 71 4.04 2.08 8.73
CA LEU A 71 2.81 1.90 7.99
C LEU A 71 3.08 2.26 6.53
N LEU A 72 3.11 1.26 5.65
CA LEU A 72 3.38 1.44 4.22
C LEU A 72 2.08 1.26 3.45
N PHE A 73 1.59 2.34 2.84
CA PHE A 73 0.38 2.29 2.03
C PHE A 73 0.44 3.27 0.85
N SER A 74 -0.34 2.98 -0.19
CA SER A 74 -0.54 3.85 -1.37
C SER A 74 -1.94 3.70 -1.92
#